data_AF-A0A7I8E246-F1
#
_entry.id   AF-A0A7I8E246-F1
#
_cell.length_a   1.000
_cell.length_b   1.000
_cell.length_c   1.000
_cell.angle_alpha   90.00
_cell.angle_beta   90.00
_cell.angle_gamma   90.00
#
_symmetry.space_group_name_H-M   'P 1'
#
loop_
_entity.id
_entity.type
_entity.pdbx_description
1 polymer ?
#
loop_
_entity_poly.entity_id
_entity_poly.type
_entity_poly.pdbx_seq_one_letter_code
_entity_poly.pdbx_strand_id
1 'polypeptide(L)'
;MTSDTAARTLLRDNEVFASLFNTVFFDGEEVIDYKTLVSYENDQLVLIDHQDIKRRRDIVKKARWDELARYDDMKKELDAQLAEAKMKAAVEAEIKAKAEFVLKLFKSKYLNEETKWLEDLTEYQYAQIFKKLIEDASLEEIKKIIGD
;
A
#
# COMPACT_ATOMS: atom_id res chain seq x y z
N MET A 1 16.32 8.55 54.06
CA MET A 1 15.38 8.77 52.94
C MET A 1 16.16 8.70 51.64
N THR A 2 15.65 8.05 50.59
CA THR A 2 16.30 8.07 49.26
C THR A 2 16.04 9.44 48.60
N SER A 3 16.93 9.86 47.70
CA SER A 3 16.82 11.16 46.99
C SER A 3 15.49 11.31 46.23
N ASP A 4 14.97 10.22 45.67
CA ASP A 4 13.69 10.16 44.96
C ASP A 4 12.49 10.48 45.89
N THR A 5 12.50 10.02 47.14
CA THR A 5 11.45 10.35 48.11
C THR A 5 11.50 11.82 48.51
N ALA A 6 12.70 12.36 48.76
CA ALA A 6 12.85 13.77 49.13
C ALA A 6 12.46 14.72 47.99
N ALA A 7 12.86 14.41 46.75
CA ALA A 7 12.50 15.21 45.57
C ALA A 7 10.99 15.18 45.29
N ARG A 8 10.32 14.03 45.44
CA ARG A 8 8.87 13.93 45.30
C ARG A 8 8.11 14.71 46.36
N THR A 9 8.60 14.73 47.61
CA THR A 9 7.98 15.53 48.67
C THR A 9 8.17 17.03 48.43
N LEU A 10 9.35 17.46 47.99
CA LEU A 10 9.63 18.87 47.65
C LEU A 10 8.81 19.37 46.46
N LEU A 11 8.68 18.58 45.40
CA LEU A 11 7.95 18.95 44.19
C LEU A 11 6.42 18.81 44.31
N ARG A 12 5.92 18.24 45.41
CA ARG A 12 4.48 18.24 45.72
C ARG A 12 3.98 19.57 46.26
N ASP A 13 4.88 20.40 46.78
CA ASP A 13 4.54 21.76 47.16
C ASP A 13 4.45 22.60 45.87
N ASN A 14 3.25 23.07 45.56
CA ASN A 14 2.97 23.84 44.34
C ASN A 14 3.80 25.13 44.27
N GLU A 15 4.09 25.76 45.41
CA GLU A 15 4.88 26.99 45.47
C GLU A 15 6.35 26.69 45.14
N VAL A 16 6.91 25.64 45.75
CA VAL A 16 8.27 25.16 45.46
C VAL A 16 8.39 24.69 44.01
N PHE A 17 7.38 23.98 43.51
CA PHE A 17 7.31 23.51 42.13
C PHE A 17 7.31 24.70 41.15
N ALA A 18 6.37 25.62 41.30
CA ALA A 18 6.25 26.78 40.41
C ALA A 18 7.53 27.63 40.46
N SER A 19 8.06 27.91 41.66
CA SER A 19 9.29 28.67 41.84
C SER A 19 10.49 28.02 41.15
N LEU A 20 10.68 26.71 41.34
CA LEU A 20 11.77 25.98 40.71
C LEU A 20 11.66 25.99 39.18
N PHE A 21 10.47 25.71 38.64
CA PHE A 21 10.28 25.62 37.19
C PHE A 21 10.34 26.99 36.51
N ASN A 22 9.77 28.04 37.11
CA ASN A 22 9.93 29.43 36.65
C ASN A 22 11.42 29.81 36.60
N THR A 23 12.18 29.46 37.64
CA THR A 23 13.62 29.74 37.68
C THR A 23 14.41 28.95 36.64
N VAL A 24 14.15 27.65 36.48
CA VAL A 24 14.97 26.75 35.64
C VAL A 24 14.60 26.83 34.15
N PHE A 25 13.32 27.02 33.81
CA PHE A 25 12.83 26.94 32.44
C PHE A 25 12.37 28.28 31.86
N PHE A 26 12.08 29.27 32.70
CA PHE A 26 11.53 30.57 32.29
C PHE A 26 12.39 31.74 32.77
N ASP A 27 13.68 31.51 33.05
CA ASP A 27 14.67 32.53 33.46
C ASP A 27 14.22 33.39 34.67
N GLY A 28 13.36 32.83 35.52
CA GLY A 28 12.79 33.52 36.69
C GLY A 28 11.53 34.34 36.41
N GLU A 29 11.01 34.37 35.18
CA GLU A 29 9.69 34.94 34.91
C GLU A 29 8.57 34.09 35.55
N GLU A 30 7.61 34.74 36.20
CA GLU A 30 6.44 34.09 36.82
C GLU A 30 5.40 33.63 35.77
N VAL A 31 5.79 32.67 34.93
CA VAL A 31 4.91 32.09 33.90
C VAL A 31 3.93 31.09 34.50
N ILE A 32 4.35 30.34 35.53
CA ILE A 32 3.51 29.40 36.28
C ILE A 32 3.10 30.04 37.60
N ASP A 33 1.81 30.35 37.77
CA ASP A 33 1.24 30.76 39.07
C ASP A 33 0.86 29.53 39.90
N TYR A 34 1.52 29.35 41.04
CA TYR A 34 1.30 28.22 41.93
C TYR A 34 -0.15 28.09 42.43
N LYS A 35 -0.90 29.19 42.51
CA LYS A 35 -2.31 29.18 42.93
C LYS A 35 -3.22 28.51 41.92
N THR A 36 -2.77 28.41 40.67
CA THR A 36 -3.50 27.75 39.58
C THR A 36 -3.16 26.25 39.47
N LEU A 37 -2.14 25.79 40.19
CA LEU A 37 -1.73 24.39 40.19
C LEU A 37 -2.63 23.58 41.11
N VAL A 38 -3.06 22.41 40.63
CA VAL A 38 -3.82 21.43 41.39
C VAL A 38 -2.98 20.15 41.42
N SER A 39 -2.56 19.74 42.62
CA SER A 39 -1.84 18.49 42.83
C SER A 39 -2.84 17.39 43.20
N TYR A 40 -2.84 16.28 42.48
CA TYR A 40 -3.65 15.11 42.82
C TYR A 40 -2.83 14.08 43.60
N GLU A 41 -3.50 13.35 44.48
CA GLU A 41 -2.85 12.34 45.34
C GLU A 41 -2.13 11.24 44.53
N ASN A 42 -2.66 10.97 43.33
CA ASN A 42 -2.15 10.00 42.36
C ASN A 42 -1.13 10.56 41.35
N ASP A 43 -0.75 11.83 41.44
CA ASP A 43 0.23 12.40 40.52
C ASP A 43 1.59 11.72 40.71
N GLN A 44 2.03 11.03 39.66
CA GLN A 44 3.31 10.36 39.63
C GLN A 44 4.37 11.26 38.98
N LEU A 45 5.30 11.73 39.80
CA LEU A 45 6.50 12.41 39.35
C LEU A 45 7.62 11.37 39.17
N VAL A 46 8.04 11.19 37.92
CA VAL A 46 9.18 10.35 37.56
C VAL A 46 10.26 11.26 36.99
N LEU A 47 11.40 11.32 37.67
CA LEU A 47 12.58 12.00 37.14
C LEU A 47 13.21 11.06 36.10
N ILE A 48 13.16 11.48 34.84
CA ILE A 48 13.72 10.72 33.71
C ILE A 48 14.89 11.53 33.17
N ASP A 49 16.03 10.87 32.98
CA ASP A 49 17.19 11.52 32.38
C ASP A 49 16.90 12.01 30.95
N HIS A 50 17.49 13.13 30.58
CA HIS A 50 17.31 13.75 29.28
C HIS A 50 17.77 12.84 28.13
N GLN A 51 18.78 11.99 28.33
CA GLN A 51 19.20 11.02 27.31
C GLN A 51 18.12 9.95 27.06
N ASP A 52 17.45 9.49 28.11
CA ASP A 52 16.37 8.51 28.00
C ASP A 52 15.14 9.07 27.27
N ILE A 53 14.81 10.35 27.50
CA ILE A 53 13.74 11.04 26.76
C ILE A 53 14.07 11.09 25.25
N LYS A 54 15.30 11.47 24.89
CA LYS A 54 15.75 11.49 23.50
C LYS A 54 15.70 10.11 22.86
N ARG A 55 16.20 9.09 23.55
CA ARG A 55 16.20 7.70 23.07
C ARG A 55 14.77 7.21 22.79
N ARG A 56 13.83 7.44 23.71
CA ARG A 56 12.42 7.04 23.54
C ARG A 56 11.79 7.74 22.33
N ARG A 57 12.01 9.04 22.19
CA ARG A 57 11.53 9.81 21.02
C ARG A 57 12.08 9.24 19.71
N ASP A 58 13.36 8.93 19.66
CA ASP A 58 14.02 8.49 18.43
C ASP A 58 13.57 7.07 18.03
N ILE A 59 13.29 6.19 19.01
CA ILE A 59 12.66 4.87 18.78
C ILE A 59 11.29 5.04 18.13
N VAL A 60 10.43 5.91 18.68
CA VAL A 60 9.07 6.13 18.15
C VAL A 60 9.13 6.71 16.74
N LYS A 61 10.03 7.68 16.50
CA LYS A 61 10.22 8.25 15.16
C LYS A 61 10.66 7.18 14.17
N LYS A 62 11.65 6.35 14.52
CA LYS A 62 12.14 5.28 13.65
C LYS A 62 11.03 4.28 13.32
N ALA A 63 10.28 3.81 14.32
CA ALA A 63 9.17 2.89 14.11
C ALA A 63 8.13 3.44 13.12
N ARG A 64 7.78 4.74 13.24
CA ARG A 64 6.87 5.42 12.32
C ARG A 64 7.41 5.50 10.89
N TRP A 65 8.70 5.79 10.73
CA TRP A 65 9.33 5.81 9.41
C TRP A 65 9.40 4.42 8.78
N ASP A 66 9.74 3.40 9.57
CA ASP A 66 9.78 2.01 9.12
C ASP A 66 8.38 1.52 8.68
N GLU A 67 7.32 1.91 9.40
CA GLU A 67 5.93 1.62 9.03
C GLU A 67 5.53 2.30 7.72
N LEU A 68 5.89 3.58 7.55
CA LEU A 68 5.57 4.33 6.33
C LEU A 68 6.27 3.75 5.09
N ALA A 69 7.54 3.34 5.24
CA ALA A 69 8.29 2.69 4.16
C ALA A 69 7.62 1.37 3.72
N ARG A 70 7.15 0.56 4.68
CA ARG A 70 6.42 -0.68 4.38
C ARG A 70 5.11 -0.42 3.63
N TYR A 71 4.39 0.65 4.00
CA TYR A 71 3.17 1.03 3.30
C TYR A 71 3.46 1.44 1.85
N ASP A 72 4.49 2.25 1.62
CA ASP A 72 4.89 2.68 0.29
C ASP A 72 5.32 1.50 -0.59
N ASP A 73 6.08 0.55 -0.05
CA ASP A 73 6.49 -0.65 -0.78
C ASP A 73 5.29 -1.55 -1.12
N MET A 74 4.38 -1.77 -0.17
CA MET A 74 3.15 -2.53 -0.41
C MET A 74 2.26 -1.86 -1.48
N LYS A 75 2.17 -0.53 -1.46
CA LYS A 75 1.39 0.21 -2.45
C LYS A 75 1.97 0.06 -3.85
N LYS A 76 3.30 0.16 -4.00
CA LYS A 76 3.97 -0.04 -5.29
C LYS A 76 3.74 -1.44 -5.86
N GLU A 77 3.80 -2.45 -5.00
CA GLU A 77 3.54 -3.84 -5.40
C GLU A 77 2.09 -4.02 -5.88
N LEU A 78 1.12 -3.45 -5.17
CA LEU A 78 -0.28 -3.49 -5.57
C LEU A 78 -0.53 -2.77 -6.90
N ASP A 79 0.08 -1.59 -7.08
CA ASP A 79 -0.01 -0.82 -8.31
C ASP A 79 0.62 -1.58 -9.50
N ALA A 80 1.73 -2.29 -9.28
CA ALA A 80 2.37 -3.13 -10.29
C ALA A 80 1.48 -4.32 -10.70
N GLN A 81 0.88 -5.02 -9.74
CA GLN A 81 -0.05 -6.12 -10.02
C GLN A 81 -1.30 -5.63 -10.77
N LEU A 82 -1.82 -4.45 -10.42
CA LEU A 82 -2.95 -3.86 -11.12
C LEU A 82 -2.59 -3.49 -12.57
N ALA A 83 -1.38 -2.98 -12.80
CA ALA A 83 -0.91 -2.68 -14.15
C ALA A 83 -0.78 -3.95 -14.99
N GLU A 84 -0.18 -5.01 -14.44
CA GLU A 84 -0.05 -6.31 -15.13
C GLU A 84 -1.42 -6.92 -15.44
N ALA A 85 -2.36 -6.91 -14.48
CA ALA A 85 -3.71 -7.41 -14.67
C ALA A 85 -4.47 -6.64 -15.76
N LYS A 86 -4.32 -5.30 -15.81
CA LYS A 86 -4.91 -4.48 -16.88
C LYS A 86 -4.32 -4.79 -18.25
N MET A 87 -3.01 -5.01 -18.35
CA MET A 87 -2.38 -5.39 -19.61
C MET A 87 -2.87 -6.76 -20.09
N LYS A 88 -2.93 -7.76 -19.19
CA LYS A 88 -3.47 -9.09 -19.51
C LYS A 88 -4.92 -9.02 -19.98
N ALA A 89 -5.77 -8.28 -19.27
CA ALA A 89 -7.17 -8.10 -19.64
C ALA A 89 -7.34 -7.40 -21.00
N ALA A 90 -6.48 -6.42 -21.32
CA ALA A 90 -6.51 -5.75 -22.62
C ALA A 90 -6.13 -6.69 -23.76
N VAL A 91 -5.08 -7.50 -23.59
CA VAL A 91 -4.66 -8.51 -24.58
C VAL A 91 -5.75 -9.57 -24.77
N GLU A 92 -6.33 -10.07 -23.68
CA GLU A 92 -7.43 -11.05 -23.73
C GLU A 92 -8.67 -10.48 -24.45
N ALA A 93 -9.02 -9.23 -24.20
CA ALA A 93 -10.11 -8.56 -24.89
C ALA A 93 -9.84 -8.41 -26.40
N GLU A 94 -8.61 -8.10 -26.80
CA GLU A 94 -8.24 -8.03 -28.22
C GLU A 94 -8.29 -9.39 -28.91
N ILE A 95 -7.78 -10.44 -28.26
CA ILE A 95 -7.86 -11.82 -28.77
C ILE A 95 -9.32 -12.23 -28.93
N LYS A 96 -10.16 -11.96 -27.93
CA LYS A 96 -11.60 -12.27 -27.99
C LYS A 96 -12.30 -11.53 -29.13
N ALA A 97 -11.99 -10.26 -29.35
CA ALA A 97 -12.54 -9.49 -30.46
C ALA A 97 -12.13 -10.07 -31.83
N LYS A 98 -10.86 -10.49 -31.98
CA LYS A 98 -10.37 -11.18 -33.19
C LYS A 98 -11.04 -12.54 -33.37
N ALA A 99 -11.20 -13.31 -32.30
CA ALA A 99 -11.89 -14.59 -32.30
C ALA A 99 -13.35 -14.46 -32.78
N GLU A 100 -14.11 -13.52 -32.22
CA GLU A 100 -15.49 -13.24 -32.62
C GLU A 100 -15.59 -12.85 -34.09
N PHE A 101 -14.62 -12.06 -34.59
CA PHE A 101 -14.59 -11.65 -35.99
C PHE A 101 -14.29 -12.82 -36.93
N VAL A 102 -13.27 -13.62 -36.63
CA VAL A 102 -12.92 -14.83 -37.39
C VAL A 102 -14.10 -15.81 -37.39
N LEU A 103 -14.73 -16.03 -36.25
CA LEU A 103 -15.89 -16.91 -36.11
C LEU A 103 -17.05 -16.46 -37.00
N LYS A 104 -17.33 -15.15 -37.03
CA LYS A 104 -18.39 -14.57 -37.87
C LYS A 104 -18.09 -14.75 -39.36
N LEU A 105 -16.85 -14.50 -39.78
CA LEU A 105 -16.42 -14.68 -41.17
C LEU A 105 -16.47 -16.15 -41.58
N PHE A 106 -15.98 -17.04 -40.71
CA PHE A 106 -15.98 -18.49 -40.92
C PHE A 106 -17.40 -19.02 -41.11
N LYS A 107 -18.33 -18.68 -40.22
CA LYS A 107 -19.74 -19.09 -40.33
C LYS A 107 -20.41 -18.58 -41.60
N SER A 108 -19.98 -17.44 -42.14
CA SER A 108 -20.49 -16.92 -43.41
C SER A 108 -20.03 -17.73 -44.62
N LYS A 109 -18.85 -18.36 -44.57
CA LYS A 109 -18.31 -19.19 -45.67
C LYS A 109 -18.66 -20.67 -45.52
N TYR A 110 -18.71 -21.17 -44.28
CA TYR A 110 -18.95 -22.57 -43.96
C TYR A 110 -20.17 -22.70 -43.01
N LEU A 111 -21.37 -22.65 -43.59
CA LEU A 111 -22.63 -22.53 -42.85
C LEU A 111 -22.95 -23.72 -41.91
N ASN A 112 -22.31 -24.88 -42.12
CA ASN A 112 -22.61 -26.15 -41.44
C ASN A 112 -21.40 -26.80 -40.73
N GLU A 113 -20.28 -26.10 -40.60
CA GLU A 113 -19.06 -26.65 -40.00
C GLU A 113 -19.00 -26.42 -38.49
N GLU A 114 -18.39 -27.36 -37.76
CA GLU A 114 -18.16 -27.23 -36.32
C GLU A 114 -17.15 -26.12 -36.04
N THR A 115 -17.45 -25.24 -35.07
CA THR A 115 -16.61 -24.07 -34.74
C THR A 115 -15.95 -24.14 -33.37
N LYS A 116 -16.08 -25.24 -32.61
CA LYS A 116 -15.51 -25.33 -31.26
C LYS A 116 -13.98 -25.19 -31.24
N TRP A 117 -13.31 -25.65 -32.29
CA TRP A 117 -11.85 -25.51 -32.43
C TRP A 117 -11.39 -24.06 -32.65
N LEU A 118 -12.31 -23.12 -32.88
CA LEU A 118 -12.02 -21.68 -32.98
C LEU A 118 -12.12 -20.95 -31.63
N GLU A 119 -12.39 -21.63 -30.51
CA GLU A 119 -12.64 -20.97 -29.21
C GLU A 119 -11.37 -20.71 -28.38
N ASP A 120 -10.33 -21.55 -28.53
CA ASP A 120 -9.10 -21.50 -27.73
C ASP A 120 -7.83 -21.40 -28.59
N LEU A 121 -7.77 -20.42 -29.49
CA LEU A 121 -6.62 -20.21 -30.36
C LEU A 121 -5.76 -19.02 -29.92
N THR A 122 -4.48 -19.07 -30.28
CA THR A 122 -3.56 -17.94 -30.07
C THR A 122 -3.88 -16.80 -31.05
N GLU A 123 -3.48 -15.59 -30.69
CA GLU A 123 -3.62 -14.41 -31.56
C GLU A 123 -3.02 -14.64 -32.96
N TYR A 124 -1.86 -15.31 -33.01
CA TYR A 124 -1.18 -15.65 -34.25
C TYR A 124 -2.00 -16.63 -35.11
N GLN A 125 -2.57 -17.67 -34.48
CA GLN A 125 -3.43 -18.63 -35.17
C GLN A 125 -4.68 -17.95 -35.75
N TYR A 126 -5.34 -17.06 -34.99
CA TYR A 126 -6.47 -16.28 -35.52
C TYR A 126 -6.08 -15.43 -36.72
N ALA A 127 -4.90 -14.79 -36.70
CA ALA A 127 -4.42 -13.97 -37.81
C ALA A 127 -4.14 -14.82 -39.08
N GLN A 128 -3.54 -16.01 -38.91
CA GLN A 128 -3.29 -16.92 -40.02
C GLN A 128 -4.59 -17.48 -40.62
N ILE A 129 -5.54 -17.87 -39.76
CA ILE A 129 -6.87 -18.32 -40.18
C ILE A 129 -7.60 -17.20 -40.92
N PHE A 130 -7.57 -15.98 -40.41
CA PHE A 130 -8.18 -14.83 -41.07
C PHE A 130 -7.61 -14.61 -42.49
N LYS A 131 -6.29 -14.65 -42.63
CA LYS A 131 -5.63 -14.51 -43.95
C LYS A 131 -6.08 -15.62 -44.91
N LYS A 132 -6.11 -16.87 -44.45
CA LYS A 132 -6.57 -18.01 -45.27
C LYS A 132 -8.05 -17.94 -45.62
N LEU A 133 -8.87 -17.41 -44.71
CA LEU A 133 -10.27 -17.14 -44.99
C LEU A 133 -10.44 -16.08 -46.08
N ILE A 134 -9.61 -15.04 -46.14
CA ILE A 134 -9.66 -14.04 -47.23
C ILE A 134 -9.18 -14.64 -48.56
N GLU A 135 -8.17 -15.52 -48.52
CA GLU A 135 -7.60 -16.21 -49.69
C GLU A 135 -8.51 -17.31 -50.27
N ASP A 136 -9.72 -17.51 -49.75
CA ASP A 136 -10.64 -18.60 -50.12
C ASP A 136 -9.99 -20.00 -50.00
N ALA A 137 -9.09 -20.17 -49.02
CA ALA A 137 -8.43 -21.45 -48.76
C ALA A 137 -9.44 -22.54 -48.36
N SER A 138 -9.07 -23.79 -48.58
CA SER A 138 -9.92 -24.93 -48.21
C SER A 138 -9.96 -25.13 -46.69
N LEU A 139 -11.04 -25.76 -46.20
CA LEU A 139 -11.20 -26.06 -44.77
C LEU A 139 -10.05 -26.93 -44.21
N GLU A 140 -9.54 -27.85 -45.03
CA GLU A 140 -8.38 -28.70 -44.72
C GLU A 140 -7.12 -27.85 -44.44
N GLU A 141 -6.87 -26.84 -45.26
CA GLU A 141 -5.71 -25.94 -45.09
C GLU A 141 -5.84 -25.05 -43.85
N ILE A 142 -7.06 -24.61 -43.54
CA ILE A 142 -7.31 -23.83 -42.33
C ILE A 142 -7.12 -24.68 -41.08
N LYS A 143 -7.63 -25.92 -41.07
CA LYS A 143 -7.51 -26.84 -39.91
C LYS A 143 -6.06 -27.25 -39.63
N LYS A 144 -5.17 -27.27 -40.64
CA LYS A 144 -3.73 -27.53 -40.45
C LYS A 144 -3.05 -26.49 -39.53
N ILE A 145 -3.55 -25.26 -39.46
CA ILE A 145 -2.97 -24.17 -38.65
C ILE A 145 -3.06 -24.45 -37.14
N ILE A 146 -3.96 -25.34 -36.73
CA ILE A 146 -4.20 -25.69 -35.32
C ILE A 146 -3.32 -26.89 -34.90
N GLY A 147 -2.90 -27.71 -35.87
CA GLY A 147 -2.18 -28.97 -35.65
C GLY A 147 -0.65 -28.87 -35.77
N ASP A 148 -0.13 -27.77 -36.32
CA ASP A 148 1.29 -27.38 -36.31
C ASP A 148 1.59 -26.41 -35.15
#